data_AF-A0A6I3UXE1-F1
#
_entry.id   AF-A0A6I3UXE1-F1
#
_cell.length_a   1.000
_cell.length_b   1.000
_cell.length_c   1.000
_cell.angle_alpha   90.00
_cell.angle_beta   90.00
_cell.angle_gamma   90.00
#
_symmetry.space_group_name_H-M   'P 1'
#
loop_
_entity.id
_entity.type
_entity.pdbx_description
1 polymer ?
#
loop_
_entity_poly.entity_id
_entity_poly.type
_entity_poly.pdbx_seq_one_letter_code
_entity_poly.pdbx_strand_id
1 'polypeptide(L)'
;NDNLASNEEGKFLRPFNYVIIDEIDDILLDSAQTPLIIAGSPRVQSNYYAIIDTLVTTLVEGEDYIFKEEKEEVWLTTKGAKSAENFLGIDNLYKEEHASFARHLV
;
A
#
# COMPACT_ATOMS: atom_id res chain seq x y z
N ASN A 1 -7.26 12.01 9.25
CA ASN A 1 -8.68 11.91 9.62
C ASN A 1 -9.59 13.02 9.07
N ASP A 2 -9.18 13.70 8.00
CA ASP A 2 -10.09 14.20 6.95
C ASP A 2 -9.50 13.76 5.60
N ASN A 3 -8.18 13.97 5.47
CA ASN A 3 -7.36 13.51 4.34
C ASN A 3 -7.12 11.99 4.28
N LEU A 4 -7.67 11.24 5.24
CA LEU A 4 -7.66 9.77 5.26
C LEU A 4 -9.09 9.19 5.27
N ALA A 5 -10.12 10.04 5.19
CA ALA A 5 -11.50 9.61 5.18
C ALA A 5 -11.84 8.97 3.83
N SER A 6 -12.53 7.83 3.85
CA SER A 6 -12.92 7.10 2.64
C SER A 6 -14.09 7.77 1.89
N ASN A 7 -14.80 8.69 2.54
CA ASN A 7 -15.95 9.41 1.99
C ASN A 7 -16.05 10.82 2.60
N GLU A 8 -16.92 11.65 2.03
CA GLU A 8 -17.11 13.04 2.49
C GLU A 8 -17.75 13.12 3.89
N GLU A 9 -18.63 12.20 4.23
CA GLU A 9 -19.28 12.14 5.56
C GLU A 9 -18.28 11.84 6.69
N GLY A 10 -17.16 11.18 6.37
CA GLY A 10 -16.06 10.92 7.30
C GLY A 10 -15.09 12.09 7.49
N LYS A 11 -15.35 13.24 6.87
CA LYS A 11 -14.60 14.49 7.08
C LYS A 11 -15.28 15.32 8.16
N PHE A 12 -14.50 15.75 9.14
CA PHE A 12 -14.94 16.49 10.31
C PHE A 12 -14.42 17.93 10.35
N LEU A 13 -13.41 18.28 9.54
CA LEU A 13 -12.84 19.62 9.53
C LEU A 13 -13.57 20.53 8.54
N ARG A 14 -13.92 21.72 9.00
CA ARG A 14 -14.40 22.82 8.15
C ARG A 14 -13.24 23.48 7.39
N PRO A 15 -13.50 24.24 6.31
CA PRO A 15 -12.46 25.01 5.61
C PRO A 15 -11.69 25.95 6.54
N PHE A 16 -10.37 26.00 6.37
CA PHE A 16 -9.47 26.88 7.12
C PHE A 16 -9.46 28.28 6.49
N ASN A 17 -10.05 29.27 7.16
CA ASN A 17 -10.19 30.64 6.62
C ASN A 17 -9.32 31.67 7.34
N TYR A 18 -9.20 31.56 8.66
CA TYR A 18 -8.39 32.45 9.50
C TYR A 18 -8.06 31.75 10.81
N VAL A 19 -6.89 32.05 11.39
CA VAL A 19 -6.45 31.55 12.69
C VAL A 19 -5.67 32.64 13.42
N ILE A 20 -5.86 32.73 14.74
CA ILE A 20 -5.00 33.48 15.65
C ILE A 20 -4.19 32.42 16.40
N ILE A 21 -2.87 32.57 16.38
CA ILE A 21 -1.95 31.65 17.04
C ILE A 21 -1.29 32.45 18.16
N ASP A 22 -1.43 31.96 19.38
CA ASP A 22 -0.71 32.46 20.54
C ASP A 22 0.68 31.83 20.59
N GLU A 23 1.68 32.57 21.07
CA GLU A 23 3.10 32.14 21.09
C GLU A 23 3.58 31.62 19.72
N ILE A 24 3.61 32.52 18.73
CA ILE A 24 3.85 32.17 17.32
C ILE A 24 5.24 31.58 17.07
N ASP A 25 6.23 31.98 17.87
CA ASP A 25 7.59 31.45 17.86
C ASP A 25 7.62 29.99 18.29
N ASP A 26 6.97 29.63 19.40
CA ASP A 26 6.92 28.25 19.87
C ASP A 26 6.22 27.30 18.87
N ILE A 27 5.19 27.78 18.16
CA ILE A 27 4.43 26.97 17.21
C ILE A 27 5.13 26.87 15.85
N LEU A 28 5.58 27.98 15.27
CA LEU A 28 6.12 28.02 13.91
C LEU A 28 7.64 27.85 13.82
N LEU A 29 8.39 28.01 14.92
CA LEU A 29 9.83 27.78 14.95
C LEU A 29 10.16 26.46 15.62
N ASP A 30 9.70 26.26 16.86
CA ASP A 30 10.16 25.13 17.66
C ASP A 30 9.34 23.86 17.39
N SER A 31 8.02 23.94 17.53
CA SER A 31 7.13 22.80 17.29
C SER A 31 7.13 22.36 15.82
N ALA A 32 7.31 23.29 14.89
CA ALA A 32 7.35 23.02 13.45
C ALA A 32 8.57 22.20 13.00
N GLN A 33 9.63 22.12 13.80
CA GLN A 33 10.80 21.27 13.50
C GLN A 33 10.47 19.78 13.60
N THR A 34 9.46 19.42 14.39
CA THR A 34 9.00 18.03 14.51
C THR A 34 7.73 17.84 13.67
N PRO A 35 7.74 16.97 12.65
CA PRO A 35 6.57 16.77 11.82
C PRO A 35 5.42 16.11 12.60
N LEU A 36 4.18 16.49 12.27
CA LEU A 36 2.99 15.80 12.76
C LEU A 36 2.85 14.44 12.06
N ILE A 37 3.08 13.34 12.78
CA ILE A 37 2.99 11.98 12.26
C ILE A 37 1.73 11.30 12.81
N ILE A 38 0.86 10.82 11.92
CA ILE A 38 -0.24 9.92 12.29
C ILE A 38 0.27 8.49 12.14
N ALA A 39 0.70 7.90 13.24
CA ALA A 39 1.07 6.49 13.28
C ALA A 39 -0.18 5.64 13.59
N GLY A 40 -0.41 4.61 12.79
CA GLY A 40 -1.37 3.53 13.10
C GLY A 40 -0.60 2.26 13.43
N SER A 41 -1.13 1.42 14.30
CA SER A 41 -0.62 0.06 14.44
C SER A 41 -0.68 -0.62 13.06
N PRO A 42 0.39 -1.32 12.64
CA PRO A 42 0.33 -2.10 11.41
C PRO A 42 -0.85 -3.07 11.56
N ARG A 43 -1.76 -3.06 10.57
CA ARG A 43 -2.76 -4.12 10.47
C ARG A 43 -2.00 -5.43 10.45
N VAL A 44 -2.39 -6.35 11.33
CA VAL A 44 -1.75 -7.65 11.62
C VAL A 44 -1.07 -8.22 10.38
N GLN A 45 0.17 -8.70 10.53
CA GLN A 45 0.91 -9.41 9.48
C GLN A 45 -0.02 -10.41 8.80
N SER A 46 -0.38 -10.13 7.55
CA SER A 46 -1.17 -11.03 6.74
C SER A 46 -0.38 -12.33 6.65
N ASN A 47 -0.99 -13.45 7.06
CA ASN A 47 -0.42 -14.80 6.99
C ASN A 47 -0.15 -15.28 5.53
N TYR A 48 -0.19 -14.36 4.57
CA TYR A 48 0.03 -14.59 3.15
C TYR A 48 1.50 -14.60 2.77
N TYR A 49 2.40 -14.07 3.61
CA TYR A 49 3.83 -14.02 3.29
C TYR A 49 4.39 -15.42 2.97
N ALA A 50 4.09 -16.43 3.79
CA ALA A 50 4.56 -17.80 3.57
C ALA A 50 3.96 -18.45 2.32
N ILE A 51 2.69 -18.17 2.03
CA ILE A 51 1.98 -18.72 0.86
C ILE A 51 2.53 -18.08 -0.42
N ILE A 52 2.77 -16.77 -0.41
CA ILE A 52 3.32 -16.04 -1.55
C ILE A 52 4.79 -16.37 -1.76
N ASP A 53 5.59 -16.53 -0.70
CA ASP A 53 6.97 -17.02 -0.80
C ASP A 53 7.01 -18.38 -1.52
N THR A 54 6.13 -19.30 -1.12
CA THR A 54 5.99 -20.58 -1.81
C THR A 54 5.60 -20.41 -3.28
N LEU A 55 4.64 -19.54 -3.59
CA LEU A 55 4.24 -19.25 -4.97
C LEU A 55 5.42 -18.74 -5.81
N VAL A 56 6.20 -17.79 -5.30
CA VAL A 56 7.34 -17.20 -6.03
C VAL A 56 8.36 -18.27 -6.41
N THR A 57 8.61 -19.27 -5.56
CA THR A 57 9.50 -20.39 -5.91
C THR A 57 9.02 -21.26 -7.08
N THR A 58 7.73 -21.17 -7.44
CA THR A 58 7.14 -21.90 -8.56
C THR A 58 7.16 -21.14 -9.89
N LEU A 59 7.45 -19.84 -9.86
CA LEU A 59 7.44 -18.98 -11.06
C LEU A 59 8.80 -19.06 -11.78
N VAL A 60 8.76 -19.06 -13.11
CA VAL A 60 9.97 -19.12 -13.95
C VAL A 60 10.22 -17.77 -14.62
N GLU A 61 11.43 -17.24 -14.47
CA GLU A 61 11.87 -16.01 -15.15
C GLU A 61 11.85 -16.17 -16.68
N GLY A 62 11.32 -15.18 -17.38
CA GLY A 62 11.14 -15.19 -18.83
C GLY A 62 9.86 -15.88 -19.31
N GLU A 63 9.18 -16.65 -18.45
CA GLU A 63 7.88 -17.25 -18.75
C GLU A 63 6.75 -16.64 -17.92
N ASP A 64 6.87 -16.70 -16.60
CA ASP A 64 5.85 -16.28 -15.65
C ASP A 64 6.06 -14.83 -15.19
N TYR A 65 7.30 -14.36 -15.15
CA TYR A 65 7.62 -12.96 -14.88
C TYR A 65 8.83 -12.47 -15.70
N ILE A 66 8.95 -11.15 -15.81
CA ILE A 66 10.06 -10.45 -16.44
C ILE A 66 10.68 -9.52 -15.41
N PHE A 67 11.99 -9.66 -15.17
CA PHE A 67 12.74 -8.73 -14.36
C PHE A 67 13.31 -7.61 -15.24
N LYS A 68 13.02 -6.35 -14.87
CA LYS A 68 13.53 -5.15 -15.55
C LYS A 68 14.66 -4.56 -14.71
N GLU A 69 15.88 -5.01 -14.98
CA GLU A 69 17.09 -4.62 -14.24
C GLU A 69 17.30 -3.10 -14.18
N GLU A 70 17.02 -2.37 -15.28
CA GLU A 70 17.15 -0.91 -15.31
C GLU A 70 16.24 -0.16 -14.32
N LYS A 71 15.14 -0.78 -13.90
CA LYS A 71 14.14 -0.19 -13.00
C LYS A 71 14.03 -0.90 -11.66
N GLU A 72 14.74 -1.99 -11.47
CA GLU A 72 14.59 -2.90 -10.32
C GLU A 72 13.12 -3.34 -10.13
N GLU A 73 12.39 -3.58 -11.22
CA GLU A 73 10.96 -3.95 -11.22
C GLU A 73 10.73 -5.38 -11.69
N VAL A 74 9.77 -6.08 -11.08
CA VAL A 74 9.30 -7.40 -11.53
C VAL A 74 7.89 -7.25 -12.14
N TRP A 75 7.70 -7.80 -13.34
CA TRP A 75 6.43 -7.75 -14.06
C TRP A 75 5.92 -9.17 -14.31
N LEU A 76 4.77 -9.53 -13.75
CA LEU A 76 4.10 -10.79 -14.07
C LEU A 76 3.64 -10.78 -15.54
N THR A 77 3.87 -11.89 -16.24
CA THR A 77 3.26 -12.12 -17.55
C THR A 77 1.82 -12.59 -17.38
N THR A 78 1.04 -12.61 -18.46
CA THR A 78 -0.31 -13.20 -18.45
C THR A 78 -0.31 -14.66 -17.99
N LYS A 79 0.76 -15.41 -18.29
CA LYS A 79 0.93 -16.79 -17.85
C LYS A 79 1.16 -16.85 -16.33
N GLY A 80 2.10 -16.04 -15.82
CA GLY A 80 2.38 -16.01 -14.39
C GLY A 80 1.21 -15.52 -13.55
N ALA A 81 0.45 -14.53 -14.03
CA ALA A 81 -0.79 -14.09 -13.38
C ALA A 81 -1.81 -15.23 -13.29
N LYS A 82 -2.01 -16.00 -14.36
CA LYS A 82 -2.89 -17.17 -14.37
C LYS A 82 -2.41 -18.28 -13.44
N SER A 83 -1.10 -18.53 -13.40
CA SER A 83 -0.48 -19.50 -12.48
C SER A 83 -0.72 -19.10 -11.03
N ALA A 84 -0.55 -17.81 -10.70
CA ALA A 84 -0.82 -17.26 -9.38
C ALA A 84 -2.31 -17.35 -9.01
N GLU A 85 -3.23 -17.02 -9.93
CA GLU A 85 -4.68 -17.17 -9.75
C GLU A 85 -5.05 -18.62 -9.41
N ASN A 86 -4.53 -19.59 -10.17
CA ASN A 86 -4.78 -21.00 -9.93
C ASN A 86 -4.21 -21.49 -8.60
N PHE A 87 -2.99 -21.06 -8.23
CA PHE A 87 -2.36 -21.45 -6.98
C PHE A 87 -3.10 -20.89 -5.75
N LEU A 88 -3.57 -19.63 -5.85
CA LEU A 88 -4.32 -18.96 -4.80
C LEU A 88 -5.81 -19.33 -4.78
N GLY A 89 -6.31 -20.02 -5.81
CA GLY A 89 -7.72 -20.38 -5.95
C GLY A 89 -8.65 -19.18 -6.17
N ILE A 90 -8.15 -18.13 -6.80
CA ILE A 90 -8.88 -16.88 -7.07
C ILE A 90 -9.12 -16.71 -8.57
N ASP A 91 -10.05 -15.82 -8.93
CA ASP A 91 -10.41 -15.63 -10.34
C ASP A 91 -9.57 -14.57 -11.06
N ASN A 92 -9.39 -13.40 -10.44
CA ASN A 92 -8.62 -12.29 -11.01
C ASN A 92 -7.78 -11.60 -9.94
N LEU A 93 -6.46 -11.70 -10.07
CA LEU A 93 -5.49 -11.16 -9.10
C LEU A 93 -5.63 -9.65 -8.86
N TYR A 94 -6.15 -8.88 -9.82
CA TYR A 94 -6.22 -7.42 -9.77
C TYR A 94 -7.53 -6.85 -9.25
N LYS A 95 -8.47 -7.69 -8.79
CA LYS A 95 -9.68 -7.19 -8.15
C LYS A 95 -9.39 -6.62 -6.77
N GLU A 96 -10.21 -5.66 -6.35
CA GLU A 96 -10.09 -4.99 -5.04
C GLU A 96 -10.15 -5.99 -3.87
N GLU A 97 -10.97 -7.04 -3.99
CA GLU A 97 -11.09 -8.14 -3.03
C GLU A 97 -9.79 -8.96 -2.86
N HIS A 98 -8.91 -8.95 -3.87
CA HIS A 98 -7.65 -9.70 -3.90
C HIS A 98 -6.42 -8.78 -3.81
N ALA A 99 -6.61 -7.48 -3.60
CA ALA A 99 -5.53 -6.48 -3.54
C ALA A 99 -4.49 -6.76 -2.44
N SER A 100 -4.82 -7.55 -1.41
CA SER A 100 -3.84 -8.02 -0.44
C SER A 100 -2.83 -8.97 -1.08
N PHE A 101 -3.25 -9.91 -1.93
CA PHE A 101 -2.35 -10.88 -2.57
C PHE A 101 -1.42 -10.19 -3.55
N ALA A 102 -1.96 -9.32 -4.42
CA ALA A 102 -1.18 -8.54 -5.37
C ALA A 102 -0.09 -7.71 -4.66
N ARG A 103 -0.40 -7.12 -3.49
CA ARG A 103 0.57 -6.34 -2.71
C ARG A 103 1.71 -7.16 -2.12
N HIS A 104 1.52 -8.45 -1.86
CA HIS A 104 2.59 -9.30 -1.33
C HIS A 104 3.43 -9.95 -2.45
N LEU A 105 2.95 -9.89 -3.70
CA LEU A 105 3.63 -10.41 -4.90
C LEU A 105 4.61 -9.43 -5.54
N VAL A 106 4.49 -8.14 -5.22
CA VAL A 106 5.27 -7.02 -5.80
C VAL A 106 6.24 -6.47 -4.77
#